data_AF-A0A2Z4UN22-F1
#
_entry.id   AF-A0A2Z4UN22-F1
#
_cell.length_a   1.000
_cell.length_b   1.000
_cell.length_c   1.000
_cell.angle_alpha   90.00
_cell.angle_beta   90.00
_cell.angle_gamma   90.00
#
_symmetry.space_group_name_H-M   'P 1'
#
loop_
_entity.id
_entity.type
_entity.pdbx_description
1 polymer ?
#
loop_
_entity_poly.entity_id
_entity_poly.type
_entity_poly.pdbx_seq_one_letter_code
_entity_poly.pdbx_strand_id
1 'polypeptide(L)'
;MSFTEAQSPAAVGKDEERRLYREEIAIAKKYIGPFPVVMALWCFSNLLCWFALWPLAIFDVIPLWAGFIIATANVALCYLPSHEAQHSNYANPGTPLRWLNELIGYVSTIPLVLPFKVARYTHMLHHKHTNDPKLDPDYEVIAPTWQQAVLKTIRRMQPAFPNSYGVVLSENADDPAAQRAGLEGMVQSLAYWGILCALAWSGYALEAAFLWWIPRMLGTIYISLFLSWWPHHPMNEMGRYRNTRSFSHKLGNIVAFGMEDHIIHHLHPGMPLNRNKAAFRELRPILEARGCRLEDHHG
;
A
#
# COMPACT_ATOMS: atom_id res chain seq x y z
N MET A 1 37.96 -4.56 2.33
CA MET A 1 37.09 -4.50 1.13
C MET A 1 36.84 -3.03 0.84
N SER A 2 37.30 -2.55 -0.31
CA SER A 2 37.19 -1.16 -0.74
C SER A 2 35.72 -0.84 -1.01
N PHE A 3 35.21 0.21 -0.35
CA PHE A 3 33.92 0.80 -0.68
C PHE A 3 34.08 1.52 -2.01
N THR A 4 33.51 0.98 -3.08
CA THR A 4 33.28 1.72 -4.32
C THR A 4 32.27 2.82 -4.04
N GLU A 5 32.73 4.06 -3.97
CA GLU A 5 31.87 5.25 -4.08
C GLU A 5 31.04 5.10 -5.36
N ALA A 6 29.73 5.01 -5.21
CA ALA A 6 28.82 5.13 -6.34
C ALA A 6 29.04 6.53 -6.95
N GLN A 7 29.52 6.59 -8.18
CA GLN A 7 29.63 7.85 -8.91
C GLN A 7 28.24 8.49 -8.97
N SER A 8 28.09 9.64 -8.31
CA SER A 8 26.92 10.50 -8.52
C SER A 8 26.82 10.78 -10.03
N PRO A 9 25.65 10.58 -10.66
CA PRO A 9 25.48 10.96 -12.05
C PRO A 9 25.86 12.44 -12.23
N ALA A 10 26.49 12.75 -13.36
CA ALA A 10 26.92 14.10 -13.70
C ALA A 10 25.74 15.08 -13.51
N ALA A 11 25.97 16.18 -12.81
CA ALA A 11 24.92 17.15 -12.50
C ALA A 11 24.29 17.66 -13.80
N VAL A 12 23.04 17.25 -14.03
CA VAL A 12 22.20 17.72 -15.12
C VAL A 12 22.10 19.24 -14.98
N GLY A 13 22.44 19.99 -16.04
CA GLY A 13 22.39 21.45 -15.99
C GLY A 13 20.99 21.94 -15.61
N LYS A 14 20.88 23.04 -14.86
CA LYS A 14 19.57 23.55 -14.36
C LYS A 14 18.50 23.70 -15.46
N ASP A 15 18.89 24.05 -16.69
CA ASP A 15 17.97 24.19 -17.81
C ASP A 15 17.47 22.82 -18.31
N GLU A 16 18.35 21.82 -18.29
CA GLU A 16 18.03 20.43 -18.62
C GLU A 16 17.08 19.84 -17.57
N GLU A 17 17.30 20.09 -16.27
CA GLU A 17 16.40 19.66 -15.20
C GLU A 17 14.98 20.23 -15.35
N ARG A 18 14.89 21.52 -15.71
CA ARG A 18 13.61 22.20 -15.98
C ARG A 18 12.94 21.65 -17.23
N ARG A 19 13.71 21.31 -18.27
CA ARG A 19 13.19 20.69 -19.49
C ARG A 19 12.58 19.33 -19.17
N LEU A 20 13.35 18.44 -18.53
CA LEU A 20 12.90 17.12 -18.10
C LEU A 20 11.65 17.22 -17.19
N TYR A 21 11.56 18.24 -16.34
CA TYR A 21 10.41 18.42 -15.44
C TYR A 21 9.13 18.77 -16.22
N ARG A 22 9.24 19.66 -17.21
CA ARG A 22 8.10 20.01 -18.05
C ARG A 22 7.61 18.82 -18.87
N GLU A 23 8.53 18.03 -19.41
CA GLU A 23 8.22 16.81 -20.16
C GLU A 23 7.56 15.75 -19.26
N GLU A 24 8.11 15.51 -18.06
CA GLU A 24 7.54 14.61 -17.05
C GLU A 24 6.09 14.97 -16.74
N ILE A 25 5.84 16.24 -16.40
CA ILE A 25 4.50 16.72 -16.05
C ILE A 25 3.56 16.64 -17.25
N ALA A 26 4.03 16.91 -18.48
CA ALA A 26 3.22 16.80 -19.69
C ALA A 26 2.75 15.37 -19.94
N ILE A 27 3.62 14.39 -19.72
CA ILE A 27 3.27 12.97 -19.84
C ILE A 27 2.36 12.54 -18.68
N ALA A 28 2.71 12.87 -17.43
CA ALA A 28 1.94 12.47 -16.24
C ALA A 28 0.48 12.94 -16.30
N LYS A 29 0.23 14.15 -16.82
CA LYS A 29 -1.13 14.71 -17.00
C LYS A 29 -2.04 13.86 -17.88
N LYS A 30 -1.51 13.04 -18.79
CA LYS A 30 -2.33 12.12 -19.60
C LYS A 30 -2.99 11.02 -18.76
N TYR A 31 -2.40 10.67 -17.62
CA TYR A 31 -2.82 9.54 -16.78
C TYR A 31 -3.49 9.97 -15.47
N ILE A 32 -3.22 11.20 -15.01
CA ILE A 32 -3.85 11.83 -13.85
C ILE A 32 -5.24 12.37 -14.21
N GLY A 33 -6.23 12.20 -13.33
CA GLY A 33 -7.49 12.93 -13.40
C GLY A 33 -8.74 12.17 -13.85
N PRO A 34 -8.69 11.13 -14.72
CA PRO A 34 -9.90 10.37 -14.98
C PRO A 34 -10.24 9.47 -13.79
N PHE A 35 -11.50 9.52 -13.36
CA PHE A 35 -12.04 8.70 -12.26
C PHE A 35 -11.62 7.23 -12.41
N PRO A 36 -11.02 6.61 -11.38
CA PRO A 36 -10.50 5.26 -11.49
C PRO A 36 -11.62 4.21 -11.34
N VAL A 37 -12.45 4.08 -12.38
CA VAL A 37 -13.61 3.17 -12.42
C VAL A 37 -13.22 1.73 -12.06
N VAL A 38 -12.11 1.23 -12.61
CA VAL A 38 -11.62 -0.13 -12.34
C VAL A 38 -11.38 -0.36 -10.85
N MET A 39 -10.78 0.61 -10.16
CA MET A 39 -10.49 0.49 -8.73
C MET A 39 -11.75 0.61 -7.87
N ALA A 40 -12.70 1.45 -8.28
CA ALA A 40 -14.00 1.54 -7.61
C ALA A 40 -14.79 0.23 -7.73
N LEU A 41 -14.88 -0.35 -8.94
CA LEU A 41 -15.54 -1.63 -9.16
C LEU A 41 -14.84 -2.77 -8.41
N TRP A 42 -13.50 -2.76 -8.38
CA TRP A 42 -12.71 -3.71 -7.60
C TRP A 42 -13.10 -3.66 -6.13
N CYS A 43 -13.16 -2.47 -5.52
CA CYS A 43 -13.53 -2.31 -4.10
C CYS A 43 -14.80 -3.08 -3.75
N PHE A 44 -15.89 -2.81 -4.45
CA PHE A 44 -17.19 -3.42 -4.16
C PHE A 44 -17.25 -4.90 -4.53
N SER A 45 -16.63 -5.30 -5.65
CA SER A 45 -16.60 -6.70 -6.08
C SER A 45 -15.79 -7.57 -5.12
N ASN A 46 -14.64 -7.08 -4.68
CA ASN A 46 -13.78 -7.75 -3.72
C ASN A 46 -14.47 -7.84 -2.35
N LEU A 47 -15.07 -6.77 -1.86
CA LEU A 47 -15.80 -6.80 -0.60
C LEU A 47 -17.01 -7.74 -0.63
N LEU A 48 -17.78 -7.73 -1.73
CA LEU A 48 -18.90 -8.65 -1.93
C LEU A 48 -18.42 -10.10 -1.94
N CYS A 49 -17.32 -10.39 -2.65
CA CYS A 49 -16.71 -11.71 -2.65
C CYS A 49 -16.36 -12.17 -1.23
N TRP A 50 -15.71 -11.31 -0.43
CA TRP A 50 -15.35 -11.64 0.94
C TRP A 50 -16.58 -11.92 1.81
N PHE A 51 -17.61 -11.08 1.74
CA PHE A 51 -18.85 -11.30 2.49
C PHE A 51 -19.56 -12.59 2.06
N ALA A 52 -19.54 -12.93 0.77
CA ALA A 52 -20.15 -14.15 0.27
C ALA A 52 -19.46 -15.43 0.78
N LEU A 53 -18.15 -15.38 1.10
CA LEU A 53 -17.44 -16.55 1.63
C LEU A 53 -18.02 -17.05 2.95
N TRP A 54 -18.55 -16.15 3.78
CA TRP A 54 -19.08 -16.50 5.10
C TRP A 54 -20.29 -17.44 5.03
N PRO A 55 -21.43 -17.07 4.39
CA PRO A 55 -22.56 -18.00 4.27
C PRO A 55 -22.20 -19.22 3.43
N LEU A 56 -21.34 -19.09 2.40
CA LEU A 56 -20.93 -20.23 1.59
C LEU A 56 -20.15 -21.28 2.39
N ALA A 57 -19.30 -20.86 3.33
CA ALA A 57 -18.59 -21.77 4.21
C ALA A 57 -19.50 -22.29 5.35
N ILE A 58 -20.29 -21.42 5.98
CA ILE A 58 -21.18 -21.77 7.09
C ILE A 58 -22.25 -22.79 6.69
N PHE A 59 -22.77 -22.69 5.46
CA PHE A 59 -23.77 -23.62 4.92
C PHE A 59 -23.15 -24.77 4.11
N ASP A 60 -21.83 -25.01 4.24
CA ASP A 60 -21.11 -26.09 3.57
C ASP A 60 -21.26 -26.11 2.03
N VAL A 61 -21.57 -24.97 1.41
CA VAL A 61 -21.63 -24.83 -0.06
C VAL A 61 -20.22 -24.92 -0.66
N ILE A 62 -19.23 -24.40 0.06
CA ILE A 62 -17.81 -24.58 -0.25
C ILE A 62 -17.08 -25.11 1.00
N PRO A 63 -16.06 -25.95 0.83
CA PRO A 63 -15.26 -26.38 1.97
C PRO A 63 -14.42 -25.22 2.51
N LEU A 64 -14.23 -25.16 3.83
CA LEU A 64 -13.53 -24.06 4.51
C LEU A 64 -12.12 -23.79 3.95
N TRP A 65 -11.38 -24.83 3.54
CA TRP A 65 -10.05 -24.67 2.97
C TRP A 65 -10.07 -23.91 1.63
N ALA A 66 -11.12 -24.07 0.82
CA ALA A 66 -11.28 -23.33 -0.42
C ALA A 66 -11.66 -21.88 -0.11
N GLY A 67 -12.54 -21.67 0.88
CA GLY A 67 -12.86 -20.36 1.42
C GLY A 67 -11.61 -19.63 1.92
N PHE A 68 -10.71 -20.31 2.63
CA PHE A 68 -9.45 -19.76 3.13
C PHE A 68 -8.53 -19.24 2.01
N ILE A 69 -8.37 -20.00 0.93
CA ILE A 69 -7.54 -19.58 -0.21
C ILE A 69 -8.11 -18.29 -0.84
N ILE A 70 -9.43 -18.26 -1.07
CA ILE A 70 -10.10 -17.10 -1.66
C ILE A 70 -10.03 -15.90 -0.70
N ALA A 71 -10.29 -16.10 0.59
CA ALA A 71 -10.20 -15.07 1.61
C ALA A 71 -8.79 -14.47 1.71
N THR A 72 -7.75 -15.31 1.62
CA THR A 72 -6.35 -14.86 1.66
C THR A 72 -6.02 -13.96 0.47
N ALA A 73 -6.41 -14.36 -0.74
CA ALA A 73 -6.24 -13.51 -1.92
C ALA A 73 -7.04 -12.21 -1.78
N ASN A 74 -8.31 -12.30 -1.34
CA ASN A 74 -9.20 -11.17 -1.18
C ASN A 74 -8.66 -10.12 -0.20
N VAL A 75 -8.18 -10.56 0.97
CA VAL A 75 -7.64 -9.67 2.01
C VAL A 75 -6.35 -9.00 1.55
N ALA A 76 -5.49 -9.71 0.81
CA ALA A 76 -4.30 -9.09 0.25
C ALA A 76 -4.68 -8.03 -0.82
N LEU A 77 -5.63 -8.32 -1.70
CA LEU A 77 -6.08 -7.45 -2.79
C LEU A 77 -6.90 -6.23 -2.32
N CYS A 78 -7.50 -6.28 -1.12
CA CYS A 78 -8.43 -5.25 -0.64
C CYS A 78 -7.75 -3.90 -0.34
N TYR A 79 -6.42 -3.86 -0.22
CA TYR A 79 -5.70 -2.62 0.05
C TYR A 79 -5.67 -1.65 -1.14
N LEU A 80 -5.63 -2.15 -2.37
CA LEU A 80 -5.37 -1.33 -3.56
C LEU A 80 -6.42 -0.24 -3.80
N PRO A 81 -7.74 -0.51 -3.72
CA PRO A 81 -8.72 0.55 -3.87
C PRO A 81 -8.68 1.57 -2.72
N SER A 82 -8.28 1.17 -1.51
CA SER A 82 -8.09 2.10 -0.40
C SER A 82 -6.86 2.98 -0.59
N HIS A 83 -5.77 2.43 -1.12
CA HIS A 83 -4.55 3.17 -1.44
C HIS A 83 -4.85 4.36 -2.38
N GLU A 84 -5.70 4.16 -3.39
CA GLU A 84 -6.23 5.24 -4.23
C GLU A 84 -7.02 6.28 -3.43
N ALA A 85 -7.88 5.83 -2.52
CA ALA A 85 -8.69 6.71 -1.68
C ALA A 85 -7.85 7.52 -0.69
N GLN A 86 -6.70 7.00 -0.25
CA GLN A 86 -5.76 7.71 0.63
C GLN A 86 -5.24 8.98 -0.05
N HIS A 87 -4.94 8.92 -1.36
CA HIS A 87 -4.53 10.06 -2.18
C HIS A 87 -5.68 10.90 -2.74
N SER A 88 -6.93 10.55 -2.43
CA SER A 88 -8.13 11.24 -2.94
C SER A 88 -8.34 11.09 -4.45
N ASN A 89 -7.85 10.01 -5.07
CA ASN A 89 -7.91 9.79 -6.52
C ASN A 89 -9.33 9.58 -7.07
N TYR A 90 -10.31 9.23 -6.22
CA TYR A 90 -11.72 9.18 -6.63
C TYR A 90 -12.39 10.54 -6.59
N ALA A 91 -12.07 11.37 -5.58
CA ALA A 91 -12.67 12.68 -5.39
C ALA A 91 -11.87 13.54 -4.39
N ASN A 92 -11.51 14.74 -4.84
CA ASN A 92 -10.82 15.74 -4.02
C ASN A 92 -11.72 16.27 -2.89
N PRO A 93 -11.12 16.72 -1.77
CA PRO A 93 -11.84 17.47 -0.74
C PRO A 93 -12.64 18.64 -1.35
N GLY A 94 -13.86 18.87 -0.85
CA GLY A 94 -14.75 19.93 -1.34
C GLY A 94 -15.55 19.60 -2.61
N THR A 95 -15.32 18.45 -3.24
CA THR A 95 -16.11 18.02 -4.41
C THR A 95 -17.32 17.17 -4.00
N PRO A 96 -18.42 17.14 -4.81
CA PRO A 96 -19.63 16.39 -4.47
C PRO A 96 -19.41 14.89 -4.26
N LEU A 97 -18.42 14.29 -4.95
CA LEU A 97 -18.11 12.86 -4.83
C LEU A 97 -17.17 12.52 -3.67
N ARG A 98 -16.85 13.49 -2.79
CA ARG A 98 -15.95 13.25 -1.65
C ARG A 98 -16.40 12.09 -0.77
N TRP A 99 -17.71 11.95 -0.56
CA TRP A 99 -18.27 10.85 0.23
C TRP A 99 -17.91 9.48 -0.38
N LEU A 100 -17.85 9.35 -1.71
CA LEU A 100 -17.53 8.10 -2.39
C LEU A 100 -16.06 7.72 -2.18
N ASN A 101 -15.16 8.71 -2.23
CA ASN A 101 -13.76 8.49 -1.91
C ASN A 101 -13.58 7.98 -0.47
N GLU A 102 -14.27 8.61 0.49
CA GLU A 102 -14.23 8.15 1.87
C GLU A 102 -14.83 6.75 2.02
N LEU A 103 -15.99 6.50 1.40
CA LEU A 103 -16.67 5.21 1.44
C LEU A 103 -15.73 4.09 0.93
N ILE A 104 -15.16 4.25 -0.26
CA ILE A 104 -14.22 3.27 -0.84
C ILE A 104 -13.03 3.07 0.11
N GLY A 105 -12.47 4.17 0.65
CA GLY A 105 -11.39 4.12 1.61
C GLY A 105 -11.68 3.25 2.84
N TYR A 106 -12.85 3.44 3.44
CA TYR A 106 -13.30 2.71 4.63
C TYR A 106 -13.67 1.26 4.34
N VAL A 107 -14.49 1.02 3.31
CA VAL A 107 -15.06 -0.33 3.09
C VAL A 107 -14.04 -1.28 2.48
N SER A 108 -13.11 -0.77 1.68
CA SER A 108 -12.08 -1.60 1.05
C SER A 108 -11.12 -2.22 2.07
N THR A 109 -10.87 -1.59 3.22
CA THR A 109 -9.92 -2.11 4.22
C THR A 109 -10.55 -2.91 5.35
N ILE A 110 -11.87 -3.14 5.32
CA ILE A 110 -12.56 -3.99 6.31
C ILE A 110 -11.91 -5.39 6.40
N PRO A 111 -11.65 -6.12 5.29
CA PRO A 111 -11.06 -7.45 5.37
C PRO A 111 -9.64 -7.45 5.97
N LEU A 112 -8.83 -6.41 5.71
CA LEU A 112 -7.48 -6.27 6.25
C LEU A 112 -7.43 -5.73 7.68
N VAL A 113 -8.53 -5.15 8.18
CA VAL A 113 -8.60 -4.47 9.47
C VAL A 113 -7.53 -3.37 9.56
N LEU A 114 -7.39 -2.62 8.46
CA LEU A 114 -6.51 -1.47 8.38
C LEU A 114 -7.35 -0.19 8.47
N PRO A 115 -7.28 0.60 9.55
CA PRO A 115 -8.09 1.80 9.67
C PRO A 115 -7.74 2.82 8.61
N PHE A 116 -8.72 3.22 7.82
CA PHE A 116 -8.51 4.05 6.64
C PHE A 116 -7.81 5.37 6.95
N LYS A 117 -8.20 6.05 8.06
CA LYS A 117 -7.57 7.30 8.46
C LYS A 117 -6.14 7.11 8.97
N VAL A 118 -5.86 6.01 9.66
CA VAL A 118 -4.49 5.64 10.06
C VAL A 118 -3.65 5.42 8.80
N ALA A 119 -4.13 4.58 7.89
CA ALA A 119 -3.46 4.30 6.62
C ALA A 119 -3.20 5.58 5.82
N ARG A 120 -4.22 6.44 5.65
CA ARG A 120 -4.04 7.72 4.96
C ARG A 120 -3.00 8.59 5.65
N TYR A 121 -3.07 8.73 6.97
CA TYR A 121 -2.16 9.61 7.71
C TYR A 121 -0.70 9.14 7.58
N THR A 122 -0.45 7.86 7.86
CA THR A 122 0.90 7.29 7.81
C THR A 122 1.43 7.21 6.39
N HIS A 123 0.58 6.91 5.41
CA HIS A 123 0.96 6.88 4.01
C HIS A 123 1.36 8.26 3.48
N MET A 124 0.64 9.32 3.85
CA MET A 124 1.04 10.68 3.47
C MET A 124 2.38 11.10 4.11
N LEU A 125 2.65 10.67 5.34
CA LEU A 125 3.96 10.85 5.98
C LEU A 125 5.04 10.04 5.28
N HIS A 126 4.76 8.79 4.89
CA HIS A 126 5.67 7.97 4.12
C HIS A 126 6.05 8.63 2.79
N HIS A 127 5.09 9.19 2.02
CA HIS A 127 5.39 9.94 0.79
C HIS A 127 6.28 11.17 1.04
N LYS A 128 6.07 11.85 2.17
CA LYS A 128 6.82 13.05 2.54
C LYS A 128 8.24 12.74 3.02
N HIS A 129 8.41 11.63 3.72
CA HIS A 129 9.62 11.28 4.47
C HIS A 129 10.26 9.97 4.01
N THR A 130 9.91 9.46 2.82
CA THR A 130 10.31 8.12 2.33
C THR A 130 11.79 7.81 2.59
N ASN A 131 12.05 6.68 3.23
CA ASN A 131 13.37 6.17 3.66
C ASN A 131 14.07 6.96 4.78
N ASP A 132 13.42 7.95 5.40
CA ASP A 132 13.96 8.60 6.59
C ASP A 132 13.86 7.65 7.81
N PRO A 133 14.98 7.30 8.48
CA PRO A 133 14.98 6.34 9.59
C PRO A 133 14.15 6.73 10.80
N LYS A 134 13.80 8.01 10.95
CA LYS A 134 13.06 8.55 12.09
C LYS A 134 11.66 8.97 11.72
N LEU A 135 11.47 9.51 10.51
CA LEU A 135 10.23 10.17 10.12
C LEU A 135 9.33 9.33 9.21
N ASP A 136 9.86 8.29 8.55
CA ASP A 136 9.07 7.41 7.70
C ASP A 136 8.38 6.31 8.54
N PRO A 137 7.03 6.27 8.61
CA PRO A 137 6.30 5.25 9.37
C PRO A 137 6.55 3.81 8.91
N ASP A 138 7.02 3.65 7.67
CA ASP A 138 7.28 2.37 7.03
C ASP A 138 8.75 1.93 7.11
N TYR A 139 9.68 2.78 7.57
CA TYR A 139 11.13 2.48 7.59
C TYR A 139 11.47 1.16 8.30
N GLU A 140 10.71 0.82 9.34
CA GLU A 140 10.90 -0.41 10.11
C GLU A 140 10.70 -1.71 9.30
N VAL A 141 10.29 -1.66 8.04
CA VAL A 141 10.32 -2.84 7.15
C VAL A 141 11.72 -3.13 6.58
N ILE A 142 12.70 -2.24 6.76
CA ILE A 142 14.08 -2.41 6.25
C ILE A 142 14.66 -3.77 6.64
N ALA A 143 15.16 -4.48 5.64
CA ALA A 143 15.80 -5.78 5.76
C ALA A 143 16.73 -6.07 4.57
N PRO A 144 17.82 -6.86 4.75
CA PRO A 144 18.75 -7.20 3.67
C PRO A 144 18.16 -8.09 2.57
N THR A 145 17.17 -8.92 2.90
CA THR A 145 16.57 -9.90 1.98
C THR A 145 15.06 -9.95 2.19
N TRP A 146 14.32 -10.41 1.18
CA TRP A 146 12.85 -10.49 1.26
C TRP A 146 12.39 -11.49 2.33
N GLN A 147 13.13 -12.58 2.57
CA GLN A 147 12.82 -13.54 3.64
C GLN A 147 12.95 -12.88 5.01
N GLN A 148 14.00 -12.08 5.21
CA GLN A 148 14.19 -11.33 6.45
C GLN A 148 13.13 -10.25 6.60
N ALA A 149 12.68 -9.59 5.53
CA ALA A 149 11.57 -8.66 5.55
C ALA A 149 10.28 -9.35 6.04
N VAL A 150 9.94 -10.52 5.49
CA VAL A 150 8.78 -11.34 5.91
C VAL A 150 8.89 -11.71 7.39
N LEU A 151 10.03 -12.24 7.84
CA LEU A 151 10.24 -12.60 9.24
C LEU A 151 10.15 -11.39 10.17
N LYS A 152 10.69 -10.24 9.74
CA LYS A 152 10.60 -8.97 10.50
C LYS A 152 9.13 -8.54 10.63
N THR A 153 8.35 -8.61 9.57
CA THR A 153 6.91 -8.30 9.60
C THR A 153 6.17 -9.24 10.56
N ILE A 154 6.40 -10.56 10.50
CA ILE A 154 5.80 -11.53 11.44
C ILE A 154 6.12 -11.19 12.90
N ARG A 155 7.38 -10.82 13.19
CA ARG A 155 7.80 -10.40 14.54
C ARG A 155 7.08 -9.13 14.98
N ARG A 156 7.01 -8.11 14.11
CA ARG A 156 6.34 -6.83 14.38
C ARG A 156 4.83 -6.95 14.63
N MET A 157 4.21 -8.04 14.18
CA MET A 157 2.79 -8.32 14.47
C MET A 157 2.55 -8.89 15.87
N GLN A 158 3.60 -9.26 16.61
CA GLN A 158 3.47 -9.79 17.97
C GLN A 158 3.29 -8.65 18.99
N PRO A 159 2.52 -8.87 20.09
CA PRO A 159 2.24 -7.82 21.09
C PRO A 159 3.46 -7.16 21.73
N ALA A 160 4.60 -7.87 21.76
CA ALA A 160 5.85 -7.35 22.34
C ALA A 160 6.52 -6.25 21.51
N PHE A 161 6.11 -6.06 20.24
CA PHE A 161 6.68 -5.06 19.36
C PHE A 161 5.76 -3.84 19.25
N PRO A 162 6.28 -2.61 19.43
CA PRO A 162 5.49 -1.41 19.23
C PRO A 162 4.94 -1.34 17.80
N ASN A 163 3.65 -1.02 17.69
CA ASN A 163 3.04 -0.71 16.39
C ASN A 163 3.56 0.66 15.92
N SER A 164 4.35 0.70 14.83
CA SER A 164 4.93 1.95 14.32
C SER A 164 3.89 3.01 13.98
N TYR A 165 2.71 2.60 13.48
CA TYR A 165 1.64 3.54 13.19
C TYR A 165 1.03 4.11 14.48
N GLY A 166 0.92 3.30 15.53
CA GLY A 166 0.51 3.78 16.86
C GLY A 166 1.50 4.78 17.44
N VAL A 167 2.81 4.51 17.31
CA VAL A 167 3.88 5.43 17.74
C VAL A 167 3.78 6.76 17.00
N VAL A 168 3.70 6.74 15.67
CA VAL A 168 3.57 7.95 14.84
C VAL A 168 2.35 8.79 15.24
N LEU A 169 1.20 8.17 15.49
CA LEU A 169 0.01 8.90 15.94
C LEU A 169 0.21 9.51 17.33
N SER A 170 0.90 8.81 18.24
CA SER A 170 1.19 9.32 19.59
C SER A 170 2.19 10.47 19.59
N GLU A 171 3.20 10.44 18.70
CA GLU A 171 4.16 11.53 18.53
C GLU A 171 3.53 12.78 17.89
N ASN A 172 2.39 12.61 17.21
CA ASN A 172 1.60 13.68 16.61
C ASN A 172 0.27 13.90 17.37
N ALA A 173 0.25 13.69 18.69
CA ALA A 173 -0.98 13.75 19.48
C ALA A 173 -1.70 15.12 19.44
N ASP A 174 -0.99 16.20 19.12
CA ASP A 174 -1.57 17.55 18.97
C ASP A 174 -2.25 17.78 17.61
N ASP A 175 -2.05 16.89 16.63
CA ASP A 175 -2.66 16.97 15.30
C ASP A 175 -4.09 16.39 15.33
N PRO A 176 -5.14 17.18 15.04
CA PRO A 176 -6.52 16.69 14.99
C PRO A 176 -6.73 15.54 14.01
N ALA A 177 -5.96 15.47 12.92
CA ALA A 177 -6.03 14.37 11.96
C ALA A 177 -5.48 13.07 12.56
N ALA A 178 -4.39 13.15 13.33
CA ALA A 178 -3.81 12.02 14.03
C ALA A 178 -4.74 11.53 15.16
N GLN A 179 -5.32 12.43 15.95
CA GLN A 179 -6.29 12.08 17.00
C GLN A 179 -7.49 11.34 16.43
N ARG A 180 -8.06 11.86 15.33
CA ARG A 180 -9.18 11.21 14.63
C ARG A 180 -8.78 9.84 14.09
N ALA A 181 -7.61 9.73 13.46
CA ALA A 181 -7.10 8.46 12.97
C ALA A 181 -6.92 7.44 14.09
N GLY A 182 -6.37 7.86 15.24
CA GLY A 182 -6.21 7.02 16.42
C GLY A 182 -7.53 6.54 17.00
N LEU A 183 -8.51 7.43 17.16
CA LEU A 183 -9.85 7.09 17.66
C LEU A 183 -10.54 6.08 16.75
N GLU A 184 -10.59 6.35 15.45
CA GLU A 184 -11.21 5.45 14.47
C GLU A 184 -10.48 4.09 14.41
N GLY A 185 -9.15 4.10 14.51
CA GLY A 185 -8.34 2.88 14.55
C GLY A 185 -8.57 2.05 15.81
N MET A 186 -8.73 2.70 16.97
CA MET A 186 -9.10 2.02 18.22
C MET A 186 -10.49 1.40 18.11
N VAL A 187 -11.49 2.15 17.63
CA VAL A 187 -12.87 1.65 17.46
C VAL A 187 -12.89 0.44 16.52
N GLN A 188 -12.22 0.51 15.37
CA GLN A 188 -12.17 -0.61 14.43
C GLN A 188 -11.45 -1.82 15.02
N SER A 189 -10.35 -1.61 15.75
CA SER A 189 -9.60 -2.70 16.38
C SER A 189 -10.43 -3.42 17.46
N LEU A 190 -11.14 -2.66 18.30
CA LEU A 190 -12.06 -3.20 19.31
C LEU A 190 -13.24 -3.93 18.65
N ALA A 191 -13.82 -3.35 17.59
CA ALA A 191 -14.90 -3.99 16.85
C ALA A 191 -14.45 -5.32 16.22
N TYR A 192 -13.26 -5.35 15.60
CA TYR A 192 -12.69 -6.56 15.03
C TYR A 192 -12.53 -7.68 16.06
N TRP A 193 -11.89 -7.38 17.20
CA TRP A 193 -11.74 -8.37 18.26
C TRP A 193 -13.08 -8.78 18.88
N GLY A 194 -14.00 -7.84 19.07
CA GLY A 194 -15.36 -8.14 19.53
C GLY A 194 -16.10 -9.09 18.60
N ILE A 195 -16.02 -8.87 17.28
CA ILE A 195 -16.66 -9.75 16.28
C ILE A 195 -15.98 -11.12 16.26
N LEU A 196 -14.65 -11.20 16.30
CA LEU A 196 -13.94 -12.48 16.37
C LEU A 196 -14.32 -13.28 17.62
N CYS A 197 -14.38 -12.62 18.79
CA CYS A 197 -14.83 -13.26 20.03
C CYS A 197 -16.28 -13.74 19.94
N ALA A 198 -17.18 -12.94 19.37
CA ALA A 198 -18.58 -13.32 19.19
C ALA A 198 -18.74 -14.52 18.24
N LEU A 199 -18.01 -14.53 17.12
CA LEU A 199 -17.99 -15.66 16.18
C LEU A 199 -17.46 -16.93 16.85
N ALA A 200 -16.33 -16.83 17.56
CA ALA A 200 -15.76 -17.96 18.28
C ALA A 200 -16.71 -18.51 19.37
N TRP A 201 -17.31 -17.61 20.15
CA TRP A 201 -18.30 -17.97 21.18
C TRP A 201 -19.55 -18.64 20.59
N SER A 202 -19.93 -18.26 19.38
CA SER A 202 -21.12 -18.78 18.68
C SER A 202 -20.84 -20.06 17.88
N GLY A 203 -19.65 -20.66 18.01
CA GLY A 203 -19.28 -21.91 17.34
C GLY A 203 -18.58 -21.75 15.99
N TYR A 204 -18.36 -20.51 15.51
CA TYR A 204 -17.74 -20.21 14.21
C TYR A 204 -16.24 -19.87 14.33
N ALA A 205 -15.54 -20.49 15.28
CA ALA A 205 -14.15 -20.17 15.58
C ALA A 205 -13.22 -20.51 14.39
N LEU A 206 -13.49 -21.60 13.69
CA LEU A 206 -12.68 -22.03 12.54
C LEU A 206 -12.93 -21.12 11.34
N GLU A 207 -14.17 -20.75 11.06
CA GLU A 207 -14.55 -19.80 10.01
C GLU A 207 -13.91 -18.43 10.29
N ALA A 208 -13.98 -17.94 11.52
CA ALA A 208 -13.33 -16.69 11.91
C ALA A 208 -11.80 -16.77 11.73
N ALA A 209 -11.19 -17.90 12.08
CA ALA A 209 -9.75 -18.10 11.91
C ALA A 209 -9.34 -18.14 10.44
N PHE A 210 -10.03 -18.95 9.62
CA PHE A 210 -9.65 -19.26 8.25
C PHE A 210 -10.22 -18.30 7.21
N LEU A 211 -11.29 -17.54 7.49
CA LEU A 211 -11.83 -16.55 6.54
C LEU A 211 -11.40 -15.11 6.86
N TRP A 212 -10.88 -14.86 8.08
CA TRP A 212 -10.51 -13.51 8.48
C TRP A 212 -9.17 -13.40 9.20
N TRP A 213 -8.99 -14.06 10.36
CA TRP A 213 -7.81 -13.81 11.21
C TRP A 213 -6.49 -14.21 10.54
N ILE A 214 -6.38 -15.43 10.01
CA ILE A 214 -5.18 -15.91 9.30
C ILE A 214 -5.01 -15.16 7.96
N PRO A 215 -6.05 -15.04 7.09
CA PRO A 215 -5.97 -14.21 5.89
C PRO A 215 -5.46 -12.78 6.13
N ARG A 216 -5.88 -12.13 7.21
CA ARG A 216 -5.41 -10.79 7.60
C ARG A 216 -3.94 -10.76 7.94
N MET A 217 -3.42 -11.80 8.59
CA MET A 217 -1.98 -11.92 8.85
C MET A 217 -1.19 -12.08 7.54
N LEU A 218 -1.62 -12.99 6.67
CA LEU A 218 -0.98 -13.25 5.39
C LEU A 218 -1.04 -12.02 4.46
N GLY A 219 -2.17 -11.33 4.41
CA GLY A 219 -2.35 -10.09 3.65
C GLY A 219 -1.42 -8.97 4.13
N THR A 220 -1.25 -8.81 5.45
CA THR A 220 -0.33 -7.82 6.02
C THR A 220 1.12 -8.11 5.64
N ILE A 221 1.56 -9.38 5.72
CA ILE A 221 2.89 -9.80 5.29
C ILE A 221 3.10 -9.49 3.82
N TYR A 222 2.12 -9.82 2.99
CA TYR A 222 2.19 -9.64 1.54
C TYR A 222 2.27 -8.17 1.14
N ILE A 223 1.41 -7.32 1.71
CA ILE A 223 1.41 -5.87 1.46
C ILE A 223 2.71 -5.24 1.97
N SER A 224 3.15 -5.58 3.18
CA SER A 224 4.41 -5.07 3.74
C SER A 224 5.61 -5.42 2.84
N LEU A 225 5.61 -6.60 2.23
CA LEU A 225 6.67 -7.01 1.32
C LEU A 225 6.63 -6.24 -0.01
N PHE A 226 5.50 -6.23 -0.71
CA PHE A 226 5.41 -5.71 -2.08
C PHE A 226 5.18 -4.21 -2.18
N LEU A 227 4.60 -3.58 -1.16
CA LEU A 227 4.36 -2.13 -1.12
C LEU A 227 5.48 -1.39 -0.37
N SER A 228 5.84 -1.84 0.83
CA SER A 228 6.77 -1.08 1.67
C SER A 228 8.23 -1.52 1.49
N TRP A 229 8.52 -2.83 1.42
CA TRP A 229 9.91 -3.29 1.33
C TRP A 229 10.46 -3.24 -0.10
N TRP A 230 9.79 -3.90 -1.05
CA TRP A 230 10.35 -4.13 -2.38
C TRP A 230 10.61 -2.84 -3.18
N PRO A 231 9.68 -1.86 -3.23
CA PRO A 231 9.89 -0.63 -3.97
C PRO A 231 10.95 0.30 -3.37
N HIS A 232 11.25 0.14 -2.08
CA HIS A 232 12.13 1.05 -1.36
C HIS A 232 13.49 0.43 -1.04
N HIS A 233 13.61 -0.89 -1.05
CA HIS A 233 14.87 -1.59 -0.79
C HIS A 233 16.03 -1.02 -1.64
N PRO A 234 17.21 -0.72 -1.05
CA PRO A 234 17.62 -0.99 0.33
C PRO A 234 17.36 0.16 1.33
N MET A 235 16.51 1.15 1.00
CA MET A 235 16.09 2.28 1.86
C MET A 235 17.24 3.18 2.31
N ASN A 236 18.30 3.27 1.51
CA ASN A 236 19.50 4.06 1.80
C ASN A 236 19.53 5.43 1.11
N GLU A 237 18.55 5.72 0.25
CA GLU A 237 18.48 6.95 -0.53
C GLU A 237 17.17 7.67 -0.27
N MET A 238 17.25 8.98 -0.09
CA MET A 238 16.09 9.87 0.04
C MET A 238 15.94 10.73 -1.22
N GLY A 239 14.85 11.51 -1.29
CA GLY A 239 14.61 12.46 -2.37
C GLY A 239 13.72 11.91 -3.49
N ARG A 240 12.99 12.85 -4.12
CA ARG A 240 11.87 12.58 -5.04
C ARG A 240 12.12 11.52 -6.12
N TYR A 241 13.33 11.47 -6.70
CA TYR A 241 13.66 10.59 -7.83
C TYR A 241 14.52 9.37 -7.44
N ARG A 242 14.89 9.23 -6.15
CA ARG A 242 15.85 8.21 -5.68
C ARG A 242 15.33 7.35 -4.53
N ASN A 243 14.31 7.82 -3.82
CA ASN A 243 13.73 7.12 -2.66
C ASN A 243 12.92 5.86 -3.00
N THR A 244 12.59 5.67 -4.28
CA THR A 244 11.77 4.54 -4.76
C THR A 244 12.38 4.04 -6.05
N ARG A 245 12.33 2.73 -6.26
CA ARG A 245 12.80 2.07 -7.49
C ARG A 245 11.65 1.45 -8.26
N SER A 246 11.81 1.28 -9.57
CA SER A 246 11.08 0.24 -10.29
C SER A 246 11.79 -1.11 -10.12
N PHE A 247 11.06 -2.20 -10.28
CA PHE A 247 11.61 -3.55 -10.25
C PHE A 247 10.77 -4.48 -11.12
N SER A 248 11.28 -5.69 -11.38
CA SER A 248 10.46 -6.77 -11.93
C SER A 248 10.43 -8.00 -11.05
N HIS A 249 9.23 -8.52 -10.87
CA HIS A 249 9.00 -9.76 -10.17
C HIS A 249 8.93 -10.90 -11.19
N LYS A 250 9.49 -12.07 -10.86
CA LYS A 250 9.52 -13.23 -11.79
C LYS A 250 8.13 -13.73 -12.20
N LEU A 251 7.13 -13.48 -11.36
CA LEU A 251 5.73 -13.82 -11.63
C LEU A 251 4.91 -12.63 -12.17
N GLY A 252 5.60 -11.52 -12.47
CA GLY A 252 5.05 -10.31 -13.07
C GLY A 252 4.25 -9.41 -12.12
N ASN A 253 3.82 -8.27 -12.68
CA ASN A 253 3.20 -7.18 -11.93
C ASN A 253 1.87 -7.54 -11.24
N ILE A 254 1.16 -8.57 -11.69
CA ILE A 254 -0.09 -9.00 -11.04
C ILE A 254 0.21 -9.51 -9.62
N VAL A 255 1.25 -10.34 -9.49
CA VAL A 255 1.72 -10.83 -8.19
C VAL A 255 2.36 -9.69 -7.39
N ALA A 256 3.01 -8.74 -8.05
CA ALA A 256 3.53 -7.57 -7.35
C ALA A 256 2.46 -6.50 -7.01
N PHE A 257 1.16 -6.78 -7.15
CA PHE A 257 0.09 -5.80 -6.87
C PHE A 257 0.16 -4.50 -7.68
N GLY A 258 0.70 -4.52 -8.89
CA GLY A 258 0.91 -3.30 -9.67
C GLY A 258 2.11 -2.48 -9.20
N MET A 259 2.89 -2.97 -8.22
CA MET A 259 3.97 -2.23 -7.56
C MET A 259 5.32 -2.30 -8.28
N GLU A 260 5.47 -3.06 -9.38
CA GLU A 260 6.71 -3.06 -10.18
C GLU A 260 7.12 -1.64 -10.61
N ASP A 261 6.12 -0.78 -10.84
CA ASP A 261 6.27 0.60 -11.28
C ASP A 261 5.94 1.61 -10.16
N HIS A 262 6.08 1.23 -8.89
CA HIS A 262 5.70 2.07 -7.74
C HIS A 262 6.47 3.41 -7.66
N ILE A 263 7.60 3.54 -8.35
CA ILE A 263 8.26 4.84 -8.54
C ILE A 263 7.31 5.88 -9.17
N ILE A 264 6.44 5.49 -10.11
CA ILE A 264 5.44 6.39 -10.71
C ILE A 264 4.46 6.89 -9.66
N HIS A 265 4.07 6.02 -8.73
CA HIS A 265 3.21 6.36 -7.61
C HIS A 265 3.83 7.44 -6.73
N HIS A 266 5.10 7.32 -6.36
CA HIS A 266 5.80 8.33 -5.56
C HIS A 266 5.99 9.66 -6.29
N LEU A 267 6.20 9.63 -7.61
CA LEU A 267 6.35 10.85 -8.41
C LEU A 267 5.02 11.56 -8.64
N HIS A 268 3.96 10.78 -8.86
CA HIS A 268 2.64 11.24 -9.27
C HIS A 268 1.52 10.47 -8.54
N PRO A 269 1.34 10.66 -7.22
CA PRO A 269 0.37 9.90 -6.43
C PRO A 269 -1.10 10.12 -6.84
N GLY A 270 -1.35 11.21 -7.58
CA GLY A 270 -2.65 11.47 -8.22
C GLY A 270 -2.97 10.57 -9.43
N MET A 271 -2.03 9.72 -9.84
CA MET A 271 -2.19 8.76 -10.92
C MET A 271 -2.72 7.44 -10.36
N PRO A 272 -3.84 6.92 -10.88
CA PRO A 272 -4.34 5.63 -10.44
C PRO A 272 -3.36 4.49 -10.74
N LEU A 273 -3.17 3.61 -9.76
CA LEU A 273 -2.20 2.50 -9.82
C LEU A 273 -2.34 1.63 -11.06
N ASN A 274 -3.57 1.39 -11.54
CA ASN A 274 -3.82 0.60 -12.76
C ASN A 274 -3.30 1.26 -14.06
N ARG A 275 -2.84 2.52 -13.98
CA ARG A 275 -2.22 3.27 -15.08
C ARG A 275 -0.71 3.41 -14.94
N ASN A 276 -0.13 3.09 -13.77
CA ASN A 276 1.30 3.28 -13.52
C ASN A 276 2.17 2.55 -14.55
N LYS A 277 1.82 1.31 -14.92
CA LYS A 277 2.57 0.57 -15.95
C LYS A 277 2.52 1.20 -17.34
N ALA A 278 1.42 1.87 -17.70
CA ALA A 278 1.33 2.58 -18.98
C ALA A 278 2.16 3.87 -18.93
N ALA A 279 2.03 4.63 -17.84
CA ALA A 279 2.77 5.85 -17.63
C ALA A 279 4.28 5.60 -17.52
N PHE A 280 4.71 4.53 -16.84
CA PHE A 280 6.11 4.14 -16.73
C PHE A 280 6.74 3.95 -18.10
N ARG A 281 6.04 3.27 -19.03
CA ARG A 281 6.54 3.05 -20.40
C ARG A 281 6.80 4.36 -21.15
N GLU A 282 5.92 5.36 -21.01
CA GLU A 282 6.14 6.69 -21.62
C GLU A 282 7.17 7.54 -20.86
N LEU A 283 7.23 7.43 -19.52
CA LEU A 283 8.13 8.23 -18.67
C LEU A 283 9.54 7.67 -18.61
N ARG A 284 9.77 6.40 -18.98
CA ARG A 284 11.04 5.70 -18.83
C ARG A 284 12.26 6.49 -19.35
N PRO A 285 12.26 7.09 -20.57
CA PRO A 285 13.41 7.86 -21.04
C PRO A 285 13.75 9.06 -20.14
N ILE A 286 12.74 9.71 -19.55
CA ILE A 286 12.93 10.84 -18.63
C ILE A 286 13.44 10.35 -17.27
N LEU A 287 12.91 9.22 -16.78
CA LEU A 287 13.36 8.61 -15.53
C LEU A 287 14.83 8.19 -15.63
N GLU A 288 15.24 7.61 -16.75
CA GLU A 288 16.63 7.26 -17.06
C GLU A 288 17.51 8.53 -17.09
N ALA A 289 17.10 9.58 -17.79
CA ALA A 289 17.82 10.85 -17.86
C ALA A 289 17.94 11.55 -16.49
N ARG A 290 16.96 11.35 -15.60
CA ARG A 290 16.96 11.84 -14.21
C ARG A 290 17.77 10.96 -13.25
N GLY A 291 18.35 9.86 -13.70
CA GLY A 291 19.08 8.93 -12.84
C GLY A 291 18.20 8.23 -11.81
N CYS A 292 16.92 8.00 -12.13
CA CYS A 292 16.02 7.23 -11.28
C CYS A 292 16.52 5.79 -11.12
N ARG A 293 16.16 5.15 -10.01
CA ARG A 293 16.50 3.74 -9.77
C ARG A 293 15.56 2.82 -10.55
N LEU A 294 15.96 2.45 -11.77
CA LEU A 294 15.17 1.58 -12.62
C LEU A 294 15.84 0.21 -12.69
N GLU A 295 15.33 -0.76 -11.94
CA GLU A 295 15.86 -2.12 -11.99
C GLU A 295 15.11 -2.96 -13.02
N ASP A 296 15.87 -3.80 -13.74
CA ASP A 296 15.50 -4.42 -15.00
C ASP A 296 14.08 -4.99 -15.03
N HIS A 297 13.26 -4.46 -15.95
CA HIS A 297 12.19 -5.23 -16.55
C HIS A 297 12.80 -6.12 -17.61
N HIS A 298 12.93 -7.41 -17.30
CA HIS A 298 13.30 -8.42 -18.28
C HIS A 298 12.44 -8.20 -19.53
N GLY A 299 13.09 -7.83 -20.63
CA GLY A 299 12.52 -7.93 -21.98
C GLY A 299 12.37 -9.39 -22.38
#